data_AF-V9F5K8-F1
#
_entry.id   AF-V9F5K8-F1
#
_cell.length_a   1.000
_cell.length_b   1.000
_cell.length_c   1.000
_cell.angle_alpha   90.00
_cell.angle_beta   90.00
_cell.angle_gamma   90.00
#
_symmetry.space_group_name_H-M   'P 1'
#
loop_
_entity.id
_entity.type
_entity.pdbx_description
1 polymer ?
#
loop_
_entity_poly.entity_id
_entity_poly.type
_entity_poly.pdbx_seq_one_letter_code
_entity_poly.pdbx_strand_id
1 'polypeptide(L)'
;MTSRHETRAEKQAFLEQLSRVHDGDRLRILKEHQQYLNGQRPTDADFSSARKQTSQQGRQPRAWVPPTGKDASYMRANKHSALMTRRAVAAKTVAGSGKKCGVVISK
;
A
#
# COMPACT_ATOMS: atom_id res chain seq x y z
N MET A 1 43.33 -17.56 5.37
CA MET A 1 42.33 -16.46 5.38
C MET A 1 41.07 -17.02 6.01
N THR A 2 40.64 -16.46 7.15
CA THR A 2 39.47 -16.96 7.89
C THR A 2 38.20 -16.42 7.24
N SER A 3 37.32 -17.32 6.82
CA SER A 3 35.98 -16.96 6.38
C SER A 3 35.25 -16.31 7.57
N ARG A 4 34.79 -15.07 7.42
CA ARG A 4 33.94 -14.39 8.40
C ARG A 4 32.50 -14.80 8.17
N HIS A 5 31.79 -15.10 9.26
CA HIS A 5 30.35 -15.35 9.23
C HIS A 5 29.63 -14.13 9.77
N GLU A 6 28.70 -13.58 9.00
CA GLU A 6 27.79 -12.56 9.49
C GLU A 6 26.71 -13.19 10.37
N THR A 7 26.30 -12.46 11.40
CA THR A 7 25.10 -12.76 12.16
C THR A 7 23.86 -12.35 11.38
N ARG A 8 22.71 -12.89 11.77
CA ARG A 8 21.42 -12.51 11.19
C ARG A 8 21.14 -11.00 11.33
N ALA A 9 21.53 -10.41 12.45
CA ALA A 9 21.33 -8.99 12.73
C ALA A 9 22.19 -8.10 11.81
N GLU A 10 23.45 -8.47 11.59
CA GLU A 10 24.36 -7.77 10.67
C GLU A 10 23.86 -7.83 9.23
N LYS A 11 23.44 -9.02 8.78
CA LYS A 11 22.83 -9.19 7.45
C LYS A 11 21.63 -8.29 7.26
N GLN A 12 20.76 -8.21 8.27
CA GLN A 12 19.55 -7.38 8.21
C GLN A 12 19.90 -5.90 8.13
N ALA A 13 20.82 -5.42 8.98
CA ALA A 13 21.30 -4.04 8.95
C ALA A 13 21.93 -3.68 7.59
N PHE A 14 22.71 -4.60 7.02
CA PHE A 14 23.31 -4.44 5.70
C PHE A 14 22.24 -4.30 4.60
N LEU A 15 21.22 -5.15 4.61
CA LEU A 15 20.12 -5.09 3.64
C LEU A 15 19.30 -3.80 3.79
N GLU A 16 19.06 -3.35 5.01
CA GLU A 16 18.38 -2.08 5.27
C GLU A 16 19.18 -0.90 4.71
N GLN A 17 20.49 -0.90 4.88
CA GLN A 17 21.36 0.13 4.32
C GLN A 17 21.40 0.05 2.79
N LEU A 18 21.47 -1.15 2.22
CA LEU A 18 21.47 -1.40 0.78
C LEU A 18 20.16 -0.96 0.11
N SER A 19 19.02 -1.08 0.80
CA SER A 19 17.72 -0.63 0.31
C SER A 19 17.68 0.89 0.04
N ARG A 20 18.53 1.65 0.75
CA ARG A 20 18.64 3.11 0.63
C ARG A 20 19.66 3.53 -0.43
N VAL A 21 20.38 2.60 -1.04
CA VAL A 21 21.37 2.85 -2.10
C VAL A 21 20.74 2.68 -3.47
N HIS A 22 21.17 3.51 -4.42
CA HIS A 22 20.78 3.47 -5.83
C HIS A 22 21.20 2.15 -6.50
N ASP A 23 20.36 1.62 -7.40
CA ASP A 23 20.54 0.30 -8.01
C ASP A 23 21.90 0.08 -8.67
N GLY A 24 22.43 1.10 -9.35
CA GLY A 24 23.74 1.04 -10.00
C GLY A 24 24.91 0.76 -9.06
N ASP A 25 24.79 1.11 -7.77
CA ASP A 25 25.88 0.95 -6.80
C ASP A 25 25.67 -0.31 -5.92
N ARG A 26 24.46 -0.89 -5.93
CA ARG A 26 24.10 -2.08 -5.13
C ARG A 26 24.96 -3.29 -5.46
N LEU A 27 25.19 -3.56 -6.75
CA LEU A 27 25.98 -4.72 -7.19
C LEU A 27 27.44 -4.62 -6.74
N ARG A 28 28.02 -3.42 -6.79
CA ARG A 28 29.38 -3.16 -6.31
C ARG A 28 29.47 -3.45 -4.80
N ILE A 29 28.55 -2.88 -4.02
CA ILE A 29 28.51 -3.02 -2.55
C ILE A 29 28.30 -4.47 -2.13
N LEU A 30 27.39 -5.20 -2.80
CA LEU A 30 27.19 -6.64 -2.55
C LEU A 30 28.46 -7.46 -2.79
N LYS A 31 29.18 -7.18 -3.89
CA LYS A 31 30.43 -7.85 -4.21
C LYS A 31 31.51 -7.57 -3.17
N GLU A 32 31.64 -6.32 -2.75
CA GLU A 32 32.61 -5.92 -1.71
C GLU A 32 32.31 -6.60 -0.37
N HIS A 33 31.05 -6.64 0.03
CA HIS A 33 30.61 -7.31 1.27
C HIS A 33 30.88 -8.82 1.21
N GLN A 34 30.60 -9.47 0.08
CA GLN A 34 30.92 -10.88 -0.11
C GLN A 34 32.43 -11.15 -0.04
N GLN A 35 33.26 -10.27 -0.61
CA GLN A 35 34.72 -10.36 -0.51
C GLN A 35 35.22 -10.20 0.93
N TYR A 36 34.58 -9.33 1.71
CA TYR A 36 34.86 -9.17 3.13
C TYR A 36 34.53 -10.44 3.93
N LEU A 37 33.35 -11.04 3.71
CA LEU A 37 32.97 -12.31 4.33
C LEU A 37 33.92 -13.45 3.94
N ASN A 38 34.35 -13.48 2.68
CA ASN A 38 35.33 -14.46 2.18
C ASN A 38 36.77 -14.21 2.70
N GLY A 39 37.00 -13.15 3.47
CA GLY A 39 38.33 -12.79 3.98
C GLY A 39 39.30 -12.30 2.91
N GLN A 40 38.82 -11.97 1.71
CA GLN A 40 39.62 -11.41 0.60
C GLN A 40 39.87 -9.91 0.79
N ARG A 41 39.06 -9.26 1.63
CA ARG A 41 39.13 -7.83 1.90
C ARG A 41 39.15 -7.57 3.41
N PRO A 42 40.01 -6.66 3.92
CA PRO A 42 40.11 -6.39 5.35
C PRO A 42 38.93 -5.57 5.89
N THR A 43 38.33 -4.74 5.03
CA THR A 43 37.21 -3.84 5.35
C THR A 43 35.96 -4.22 4.58
N ASP A 44 34.81 -4.00 5.22
CA ASP A 44 33.49 -4.24 4.63
C ASP A 44 33.18 -3.23 3.50
N ALA A 45 32.03 -3.39 2.86
CA ALA A 45 31.58 -2.54 1.76
C ALA A 45 31.45 -1.06 2.18
N ASP A 46 31.94 -0.18 1.32
CA ASP A 46 31.86 1.26 1.55
C ASP A 46 30.59 1.87 0.94
N PHE A 47 29.76 2.43 1.81
CA PHE A 47 28.52 3.13 1.45
C PHE A 47 28.71 4.65 1.30
N SER A 48 29.85 5.22 1.68
CA SER A 48 30.08 6.67 1.63
C SER A 48 30.09 7.22 0.19
N SER A 49 30.62 6.43 -0.73
CA SER A 49 30.66 6.69 -2.17
C SER A 49 29.35 6.35 -2.90
N ALA A 50 28.39 5.73 -2.22
CA ALA A 50 27.16 5.24 -2.83
C ALA A 50 26.13 6.36 -3.01
N ARG A 51 25.55 6.46 -4.21
CA ARG A 51 24.43 7.35 -4.45
C ARG A 51 23.24 6.87 -3.65
N LYS A 52 22.63 7.79 -2.90
CA LYS A 52 21.37 7.50 -2.22
C LYS A 52 20.32 7.22 -3.28
N GLN A 53 19.52 6.17 -3.06
CA GLN A 53 18.29 6.00 -3.78
C GLN A 53 17.49 7.26 -3.49
N THR A 54 17.31 8.12 -4.49
CA THR A 54 16.33 9.19 -4.41
C THR A 54 15.04 8.47 -4.11
N SER A 55 14.47 8.67 -2.90
CA SER A 55 13.10 8.27 -2.65
C SER A 55 12.34 8.78 -3.87
N GLN A 56 11.58 7.92 -4.54
CA GLN A 56 10.70 8.41 -5.58
C GLN A 56 9.78 9.40 -4.88
N GLN A 57 10.14 10.68 -4.96
CA GLN A 57 9.41 11.81 -4.46
C GLN A 57 8.07 11.72 -5.16
N GLY A 58 7.09 11.16 -4.47
CA GLY A 58 5.76 10.90 -4.98
C GLY A 58 5.76 10.15 -6.31
N ARG A 59 5.38 8.87 -6.30
CA ARG A 59 4.43 8.48 -7.36
C ARG A 59 3.26 9.45 -7.21
N GLN A 60 3.26 10.51 -8.03
CA GLN A 60 2.13 11.40 -8.18
C GLN A 60 0.90 10.50 -8.28
N PRO A 61 -0.14 10.68 -7.44
CA PRO A 61 -1.33 9.88 -7.55
C PRO A 61 -1.76 9.96 -9.01
N ARG A 62 -1.82 8.81 -9.69
CA ARG A 62 -2.20 8.80 -11.10
C ARG A 62 -3.55 9.52 -11.18
N ALA A 63 -3.63 10.52 -12.06
CA ALA A 63 -4.87 11.27 -12.27
C ALA A 63 -6.00 10.26 -12.44
N TRP A 64 -7.01 10.33 -11.58
CA TRP A 64 -8.15 9.42 -11.63
C TRP A 64 -8.85 9.63 -12.97
N VAL A 65 -8.86 8.62 -13.82
CA VAL A 65 -9.58 8.64 -15.08
C VAL A 65 -10.94 7.98 -14.84
N PRO A 66 -12.06 8.67 -15.08
CA PRO A 66 -13.37 8.05 -14.96
C PRO A 66 -13.46 6.84 -15.91
N PRO A 67 -14.03 5.71 -15.46
CA PRO A 67 -14.30 4.60 -16.37
C PRO A 67 -15.24 5.09 -17.47
N THR A 68 -14.93 4.73 -18.72
CA THR A 68 -15.69 5.09 -19.91
C THR A 68 -16.33 3.85 -20.54
N GLY A 69 -17.29 4.06 -21.44
CA GLY A 69 -17.93 2.96 -22.19
C GLY A 69 -18.77 2.03 -21.30
N LYS A 70 -18.67 0.73 -21.55
CA LYS A 70 -19.53 -0.30 -20.94
C LYS A 70 -19.45 -0.31 -19.41
N ASP A 71 -18.25 -0.12 -18.86
CA ASP A 71 -18.03 -0.09 -17.40
C ASP A 71 -18.73 1.10 -16.75
N ALA A 72 -18.72 2.27 -17.40
CA ALA A 72 -19.43 3.45 -16.92
C ALA A 72 -20.94 3.21 -16.84
N SER A 73 -21.49 2.61 -17.91
CA SER A 73 -22.91 2.27 -18.01
C SER A 73 -23.33 1.25 -16.96
N TYR A 74 -22.51 0.20 -16.75
CA TYR A 74 -22.76 -0.82 -15.74
C TYR A 74 -22.76 -0.23 -14.32
N MET A 75 -21.77 0.62 -13.99
CA MET A 75 -21.72 1.29 -12.69
C MET A 75 -22.92 2.22 -12.47
N ARG A 76 -23.36 2.95 -13.51
CA ARG A 76 -24.55 3.81 -13.42
C ARG A 76 -25.81 2.99 -13.17
N ALA A 77 -26.00 1.88 -13.89
CA ALA A 77 -27.13 0.99 -13.69
C ALA A 77 -27.15 0.38 -12.28
N ASN A 78 -26.00 -0.06 -11.77
CA ASN A 78 -25.88 -0.62 -10.42
C ASN A 78 -26.15 0.43 -9.33
N LYS A 79 -25.70 1.68 -9.52
CA LYS A 79 -26.05 2.78 -8.59
C LYS A 79 -27.55 3.05 -8.59
N HIS A 80 -28.19 3.01 -9.76
CA HIS A 80 -29.62 3.23 -9.90
C HIS A 80 -30.44 2.11 -9.23
N SER A 81 -30.07 0.84 -9.43
CA SER A 81 -30.74 -0.29 -8.76
C SER A 81 -30.62 -0.20 -7.25
N ALA A 82 -29.42 0.08 -6.73
CA ALA A 82 -29.19 0.26 -5.30
C ALA A 82 -30.02 1.42 -4.71
N LEU A 83 -30.16 2.53 -5.44
CA LEU A 83 -31.00 3.65 -5.03
C LEU A 83 -32.48 3.26 -4.95
N MET A 84 -32.97 2.51 -5.95
CA MET A 84 -34.37 2.05 -5.97
C MET A 84 -34.66 1.08 -4.83
N THR A 85 -33.76 0.16 -4.54
CA THR A 85 -33.89 -0.74 -3.38
C THR A 85 -33.96 0.05 -2.07
N ARG A 86 -33.09 1.05 -1.89
CA ARG A 86 -33.11 1.90 -0.70
C ARG A 86 -34.42 2.68 -0.57
N ARG A 87 -34.93 3.23 -1.66
CA ARG A 87 -36.23 3.93 -1.68
C ARG A 87 -37.39 2.98 -1.34
N ALA A 88 -37.39 1.77 -1.89
CA ALA A 88 -38.41 0.78 -1.60
C ALA A 88 -38.39 0.34 -0.12
N VAL A 89 -37.21 0.14 0.45
CA VAL A 89 -37.05 -0.16 1.89
C VAL A 89 -37.55 1.02 2.73
N ALA A 90 -37.13 2.25 2.43
CA ALA A 90 -37.57 3.43 3.16
C ALA A 90 -39.09 3.62 3.08
N ALA A 91 -39.71 3.42 1.91
CA ALA A 91 -41.15 3.49 1.74
C ALA A 91 -41.89 2.43 2.59
N LYS A 92 -41.37 1.19 2.65
CA LYS A 92 -41.92 0.14 3.52
C LYS A 92 -41.78 0.49 5.00
N THR A 93 -40.65 1.06 5.40
CA THR A 93 -40.42 1.52 6.78
C THR A 93 -41.36 2.67 7.15
N VAL A 94 -41.59 3.63 6.24
CA VAL A 94 -42.55 4.73 6.45
C VAL A 94 -43.99 4.22 6.50
N ALA A 95 -44.39 3.30 5.62
CA ALA A 95 -45.72 2.70 5.65
C ALA A 95 -45.97 1.83 6.91
N GLY A 96 -44.92 1.21 7.45
CA GLY A 96 -44.96 0.52 8.75
C GLY A 96 -44.94 1.47 9.97
N SER A 97 -44.62 2.75 9.77
CA SER A 97 -44.58 3.79 10.81
C SER A 97 -45.96 4.41 11.06
N GLY A 98 -47.02 3.61 11.02
CA GLY A 98 -48.34 4.01 11.48
C GLY A 98 -48.37 4.14 13.00
N LYS A 99 -47.92 5.28 13.54
CA LYS A 99 -48.25 5.68 14.91
C LYS A 99 -49.78 5.72 15.02
N LYS A 100 -50.38 4.73 15.68
CA LYS A 100 -51.76 4.83 16.16
C LYS A 100 -51.80 5.94 17.20
N CYS A 101 -52.27 7.12 16.84
CA CYS A 101 -52.67 8.13 17.82
C CYS A 101 -53.81 7.51 18.63
N GLY A 102 -53.52 7.12 19.88
CA GLY A 102 -54.54 6.64 20.80
C GLY A 102 -55.57 7.75 21.02
N VAL A 103 -56.79 7.54 20.54
CA VAL A 103 -57.94 8.37 20.89
C VAL A 103 -58.25 8.06 22.35
N VAL A 104 -57.88 8.96 23.24
CA VAL A 104 -58.34 8.97 24.64
C VAL A 104 -59.78 9.48 24.64
N ILE A 105 -60.72 8.55 24.83
CA ILE A 105 -62.12 8.86 25.12
C ILE A 105 -62.23 8.98 26.64
N SER A 106 -62.31 10.21 27.15
CA SER A 106 -62.63 10.47 28.55
C SER A 106 -64.14 10.35 28.77
N LYS A 107 -64.52 9.70 29.88
CA LYS A 107 -65.88 9.37 30.30
C LYS A 107 -66.37 10.34 31.37
#